data_AF-Q2SDS7-F1
#
_entry.id   AF-Q2SDS7-F1
#
_cell.length_a   1.000
_cell.length_b   1.000
_cell.length_c   1.000
_cell.angle_alpha   90.00
_cell.angle_beta   90.00
_cell.angle_gamma   90.00
#
_symmetry.space_group_name_H-M   'P 1'
#
loop_
_entity.id
_entity.type
_entity.pdbx_description
1 polymer ?
#
loop_
_entity_poly.entity_id
_entity_poly.type
_entity_poly.pdbx_seq_one_letter_code
_entity_poly.pdbx_strand_id
1 'polypeptide(L)'
;MSTRPPIERILLLFPLLSALGGCATEYSHYGRFVAENSAGEEREFLISWRTMESLSGEISAVTPVMLRTQCSDRKLVFMEPGQGGDACRAHRESGVVWCGAPGQDLSLDGKALGDATTLCGAITDENGASHIADLGRVMQLQISCWPAQTIVKTDDGPGNLDYIKASSVPYIVSVKRAEAGGSEDKPPALSETVCITD
;
A
#
# COMPACT_ATOMS: atom_id res chain seq x y z
N MET A 1 -69.42 -0.76 -16.46
CA MET A 1 -68.73 -0.97 -15.16
C MET A 1 -67.26 -1.17 -15.45
N SER A 2 -66.42 -0.21 -15.05
CA SER A 2 -64.97 -0.22 -15.28
C SER A 2 -64.29 -0.46 -13.93
N THR A 3 -63.66 -1.63 -13.77
CA THR A 3 -62.94 -2.02 -12.55
C THR A 3 -61.51 -1.50 -12.61
N ARG A 4 -61.23 -0.41 -11.87
CA ARG A 4 -59.86 0.08 -11.61
C ARG A 4 -59.15 -0.89 -10.65
N PRO A 5 -57.88 -1.26 -10.89
CA PRO A 5 -57.12 -2.05 -9.93
C PRO A 5 -56.71 -1.17 -8.72
N PRO A 6 -56.51 -1.75 -7.54
CA PRO A 6 -56.18 -1.01 -6.33
C PRO A 6 -54.72 -0.53 -6.36
N ILE A 7 -54.54 0.78 -6.48
CA ILE A 7 -53.24 1.48 -6.50
C ILE A 7 -52.53 1.43 -5.12
N GLU A 8 -53.22 1.01 -4.06
CA GLU A 8 -52.69 1.04 -2.69
C GLU A 8 -51.61 0.00 -2.37
N ARG A 9 -51.40 -1.04 -3.19
CA ARG A 9 -50.40 -2.09 -2.88
C ARG A 9 -49.00 -1.84 -3.45
N ILE A 10 -48.81 -0.84 -4.30
CA ILE A 10 -47.52 -0.61 -4.99
C ILE A 10 -46.60 0.34 -4.21
N LEU A 11 -47.13 1.15 -3.28
CA LEU A 11 -46.34 2.17 -2.57
C LEU A 11 -45.44 1.65 -1.43
N LEU A 12 -45.59 0.39 -0.99
CA LEU A 12 -44.82 -0.17 0.12
C LEU A 12 -43.52 -0.89 -0.30
N LEU A 13 -43.26 -1.03 -1.60
CA LEU A 13 -42.04 -1.66 -2.12
C LEU A 13 -40.87 -0.70 -2.32
N PHE A 14 -41.13 0.61 -2.40
CA PHE A 14 -40.09 1.62 -2.65
C PHE A 14 -39.13 1.90 -1.47
N PRO A 15 -39.54 1.90 -0.19
CA PRO A 15 -38.62 2.21 0.92
C PRO A 15 -37.72 1.03 1.31
N LEU A 16 -37.98 -0.19 0.84
CA LEU A 16 -37.16 -1.37 1.14
C LEU A 16 -35.89 -1.44 0.27
N LEU A 17 -35.92 -0.90 -0.95
CA LEU A 17 -34.73 -0.81 -1.81
C LEU A 17 -33.71 0.25 -1.35
N SER A 18 -34.14 1.24 -0.56
CA SER A 18 -33.26 2.32 -0.06
C SER A 18 -32.42 1.92 1.16
N ALA A 19 -32.75 0.79 1.80
CA ALA A 19 -32.07 0.30 3.00
C ALA A 19 -30.89 -0.66 2.69
N LEU A 20 -30.68 -0.98 1.41
CA LEU A 20 -29.46 -1.66 0.95
C LEU A 20 -28.35 -0.62 0.81
N GLY A 21 -27.85 -0.13 1.95
CA GLY A 21 -26.53 0.50 1.99
C GLY A 21 -25.55 -0.45 1.32
N GLY A 22 -24.84 0.03 0.30
CA GLY A 22 -24.11 -0.79 -0.66
C GLY A 22 -23.28 -1.88 0.02
N CYS A 23 -23.57 -3.13 -0.32
CA CYS A 23 -22.74 -4.26 0.05
C CYS A 23 -21.42 -4.13 -0.72
N ALA A 24 -20.39 -3.58 -0.08
CA ALA A 24 -19.04 -3.58 -0.60
C ALA A 24 -18.29 -4.79 -0.04
N THR A 25 -17.51 -5.44 -0.90
CA THR A 25 -16.62 -6.53 -0.50
C THR A 25 -15.22 -5.98 -0.35
N GLU A 26 -14.60 -6.14 0.81
CA GLU A 26 -13.22 -5.74 1.05
C GLU A 26 -12.27 -6.87 0.63
N TYR A 27 -11.15 -6.52 0.01
CA TYR A 27 -10.08 -7.45 -0.36
C TYR A 27 -8.76 -6.97 0.22
N SER A 28 -8.02 -7.89 0.83
CA SER A 28 -6.63 -7.72 1.20
C SER A 28 -5.72 -8.15 0.04
N HIS A 29 -4.72 -7.33 -0.25
CA HIS A 29 -3.69 -7.61 -1.23
C HIS A 29 -2.34 -7.62 -0.52
N TYR A 30 -1.54 -8.65 -0.74
CA TYR A 30 -0.22 -8.73 -0.12
C TYR A 30 0.77 -9.58 -0.90
N GLY A 31 2.06 -9.24 -0.79
CA GLY A 31 3.17 -10.01 -1.32
C GLY A 31 4.30 -10.07 -0.31
N ARG A 32 4.88 -11.26 -0.10
CA ARG A 32 6.08 -11.45 0.73
C ARG A 32 7.23 -11.89 -0.16
N PHE A 33 8.38 -11.25 0.00
CA PHE A 33 9.57 -11.55 -0.78
C PHE A 33 10.82 -11.33 0.07
N VAL A 34 11.96 -11.81 -0.43
CA VAL A 34 13.27 -11.69 0.21
C VAL A 34 14.16 -10.84 -0.67
N ALA A 35 14.89 -9.90 -0.07
CA ALA A 35 15.85 -9.02 -0.73
C ALA A 35 16.89 -8.52 0.28
N GLU A 36 17.79 -7.65 -0.16
CA GLU A 36 18.72 -6.94 0.73
C GLU A 36 18.05 -5.67 1.30
N ASN A 37 18.28 -5.38 2.58
CA ASN A 37 18.06 -4.05 3.16
C ASN A 37 19.22 -3.10 2.79
N SER A 38 19.17 -1.84 3.22
CA SER A 38 20.21 -0.87 2.87
C SER A 38 21.57 -1.20 3.47
N ALA A 39 21.61 -1.93 4.58
CA ALA A 39 22.84 -2.46 5.17
C ALA A 39 23.43 -3.67 4.41
N GLY A 40 22.75 -4.19 3.38
CA GLY A 40 23.20 -5.34 2.59
C GLY A 40 22.88 -6.70 3.22
N GLU A 41 21.97 -6.73 4.19
CA GLU A 41 21.53 -7.95 4.86
C GLU A 41 20.27 -8.50 4.20
N GLU A 42 20.21 -9.82 4.01
CA GLU A 42 19.01 -10.48 3.52
C GLU A 42 17.89 -10.40 4.57
N ARG A 43 16.72 -9.92 4.16
CA ARG A 43 15.54 -9.70 5.01
C ARG A 43 14.25 -10.07 4.26
N GLU A 44 13.22 -10.40 5.03
CA GLU A 44 11.86 -10.50 4.50
C GLU A 44 11.23 -9.10 4.35
N PHE A 45 10.47 -8.93 3.28
CA PHE A 45 9.68 -7.72 3.01
C PHE A 45 8.23 -8.09 2.77
N LEU A 46 7.33 -7.23 3.22
CA LEU A 46 5.89 -7.41 3.06
C LEU A 46 5.28 -6.14 2.46
N ILE A 47 4.78 -6.28 1.25
CA ILE A 47 3.93 -5.27 0.61
C ILE A 47 2.47 -5.62 0.87
N SER A 48 1.64 -4.63 1.20
CA SER A 48 0.21 -4.85 1.44
C SER A 48 -0.64 -3.61 1.27
N TRP A 49 -1.87 -3.79 0.78
CA TRP A 49 -2.93 -2.79 0.73
C TRP A 49 -4.31 -3.45 0.75
N ARG A 50 -5.37 -2.65 0.74
CA ARG A 50 -6.75 -3.13 0.63
C ARG A 50 -7.54 -2.37 -0.42
N THR A 51 -8.51 -3.05 -1.00
CA THR A 51 -9.50 -2.47 -1.90
C THR A 51 -10.91 -2.80 -1.41
N MET A 52 -11.86 -1.92 -1.68
CA MET A 52 -13.29 -2.19 -1.52
C MET A 52 -13.92 -2.23 -2.90
N GLU A 53 -14.65 -3.30 -3.21
CA GLU A 53 -15.37 -3.48 -4.46
C GLU A 53 -16.88 -3.41 -4.22
N SER A 54 -17.55 -2.63 -5.06
CA SER A 54 -19.00 -2.56 -5.10
C SER A 54 -19.61 -3.83 -5.73
N LEU A 55 -20.94 -3.97 -5.66
CA LEU A 55 -21.67 -5.10 -6.26
C LEU A 55 -21.48 -5.22 -7.79
N SER A 56 -21.13 -4.13 -8.48
CA SER A 56 -20.82 -4.16 -9.92
C SER A 56 -19.42 -4.69 -10.22
N GLY A 57 -18.61 -4.98 -9.19
CA GLY A 57 -17.20 -5.34 -9.31
C GLY A 57 -16.25 -4.15 -9.48
N GLU A 58 -16.76 -2.93 -9.45
CA GLU A 58 -15.94 -1.72 -9.51
C GLU A 58 -15.29 -1.44 -8.15
N ILE A 59 -13.98 -1.14 -8.17
CA ILE A 59 -13.24 -0.72 -6.97
C ILE A 59 -13.72 0.69 -6.58
N SER A 60 -14.35 0.79 -5.41
CA SER A 60 -14.90 2.04 -4.88
C SER A 60 -13.96 2.76 -3.91
N ALA A 61 -13.00 2.06 -3.32
CA ALA A 61 -12.00 2.65 -2.42
C ALA A 61 -10.73 1.79 -2.36
N VAL A 62 -9.60 2.44 -2.09
CA VAL A 62 -8.30 1.79 -1.90
C VAL A 62 -7.54 2.41 -0.73
N THR A 63 -6.74 1.61 -0.02
CA THR A 63 -5.77 2.14 0.95
C THR A 63 -4.42 2.37 0.27
N PRO A 64 -3.55 3.23 0.84
CA PRO A 64 -2.15 3.31 0.42
C PRO A 64 -1.46 1.94 0.44
N VAL A 65 -0.47 1.76 -0.43
CA VAL A 65 0.37 0.56 -0.45
C VAL A 65 1.47 0.71 0.58
N MET A 66 1.53 -0.23 1.53
CA MET A 66 2.52 -0.24 2.59
C MET A 66 3.60 -1.26 2.29
N LEU A 67 4.86 -0.85 2.36
CA LEU A 67 6.02 -1.75 2.39
C LEU A 67 6.60 -1.77 3.80
N ARG A 68 6.74 -2.97 4.35
CA ARG A 68 7.38 -3.23 5.64
C ARG A 68 8.59 -4.11 5.46
N THR A 69 9.61 -3.84 6.28
CA THR A 69 10.87 -4.58 6.31
C THR A 69 10.96 -5.35 7.62
N GLN A 70 11.44 -6.59 7.55
CA GLN A 70 11.70 -7.40 8.73
C GLN A 70 12.69 -6.70 9.67
N CYS A 71 12.41 -6.76 10.98
CA CYS A 71 13.23 -6.12 12.02
C CYS A 71 13.34 -4.60 11.88
N SER A 72 12.35 -3.93 11.27
CA SER A 72 12.36 -2.48 11.10
C SER A 72 11.02 -1.87 11.46
N ASP A 73 11.08 -0.74 12.15
CA ASP A 73 9.95 0.12 12.48
C ASP A 73 9.58 1.04 11.31
N ARG A 74 10.47 1.20 10.33
CA ARG A 74 10.24 2.05 9.16
C ARG A 74 9.23 1.39 8.22
N LYS A 75 8.19 2.16 7.89
CA LYS A 75 7.16 1.79 6.92
C LYS A 75 7.23 2.77 5.75
N LEU A 76 7.37 2.26 4.54
CA LEU A 76 7.26 3.09 3.34
C LEU A 76 5.81 3.05 2.88
N VAL A 77 5.22 4.23 2.68
CA VAL A 77 3.81 4.38 2.33
C VAL A 77 3.72 5.00 0.95
N PHE A 78 3.30 4.19 -0.01
CA PHE A 78 3.10 4.60 -1.39
C PHE A 78 1.66 5.02 -1.60
N MET A 79 1.48 6.20 -2.18
CA MET A 79 0.18 6.83 -2.37
C MET A 79 -0.06 7.06 -3.85
N GLU A 80 -1.31 6.91 -4.26
CA GLU A 80 -1.73 7.21 -5.63
C GLU A 80 -2.09 8.70 -5.80
N PRO A 81 -2.34 9.15 -7.03
CA PRO A 81 -2.69 10.53 -7.33
C PRO A 81 -3.94 10.97 -6.55
N GLY A 82 -3.83 12.06 -5.77
CA GLY A 82 -4.95 12.58 -4.98
C GLY A 82 -5.05 12.01 -3.55
N GLN A 83 -4.27 10.98 -3.20
CA GLN A 83 -4.09 10.55 -1.81
C GLN A 83 -2.92 11.29 -1.14
N GLY A 84 -3.03 11.55 0.17
CA GLY A 84 -1.95 12.10 0.99
C GLY A 84 -1.80 13.63 1.02
N GLY A 85 -0.87 14.09 1.87
CA GLY A 85 -0.47 15.49 2.02
C GLY A 85 0.43 16.01 0.89
N ASP A 86 1.01 17.19 1.08
CA ASP A 86 1.69 17.92 0.01
C ASP A 86 3.02 17.31 -0.46
N ALA A 87 3.64 16.45 0.36
CA ALA A 87 4.95 15.85 0.12
C ALA A 87 5.09 15.29 -1.31
N CYS A 88 4.27 14.33 -1.74
CA CYS A 88 4.34 13.79 -3.09
C CYS A 88 3.41 14.45 -4.11
N ARG A 89 2.82 15.61 -3.80
CA ARG A 89 1.78 16.20 -4.67
C ARG A 89 2.30 16.50 -6.08
N ALA A 90 3.58 16.85 -6.22
CA ALA A 90 4.22 17.13 -7.50
C ALA A 90 4.41 15.88 -8.39
N HIS A 91 4.39 14.68 -7.81
CA HIS A 91 4.63 13.40 -8.51
C HIS A 91 3.35 12.59 -8.73
N ARG A 92 2.18 13.23 -8.62
CA ARG A 92 0.88 12.59 -8.81
C ARG A 92 0.63 12.09 -10.24
N GLU A 93 1.43 12.46 -11.22
CA GLU A 93 1.31 11.86 -12.56
C GLU A 93 2.30 10.70 -12.77
N SER A 94 3.15 10.44 -11.77
CA SER A 94 4.20 9.42 -11.82
C SER A 94 3.76 8.07 -11.25
N GLY A 95 2.48 7.90 -10.95
CA GLY A 95 1.87 6.64 -10.49
C GLY A 95 1.71 6.51 -8.97
N VAL A 96 1.88 5.29 -8.47
CA VAL A 96 1.79 4.97 -7.03
C VAL A 96 3.16 5.20 -6.40
N VAL A 97 3.34 6.30 -5.68
CA VAL A 97 4.67 6.84 -5.33
C VAL A 97 4.88 7.05 -3.84
N TRP A 98 6.14 7.04 -3.44
CA TRP A 98 6.61 7.40 -2.10
C TRP A 98 7.72 8.46 -2.21
N CYS A 99 7.67 9.49 -1.36
CA CYS A 99 8.67 10.54 -1.29
C CYS A 99 9.35 10.47 0.07
N GLY A 100 10.66 10.72 0.06
CA GLY A 100 11.48 10.66 1.25
C GLY A 100 11.17 11.79 2.22
N ALA A 101 11.44 11.55 3.49
CA ALA A 101 11.32 12.53 4.55
C ALA A 101 12.69 13.18 4.84
N PRO A 102 12.79 14.53 4.81
CA PRO A 102 13.99 15.23 5.23
C PRO A 102 14.45 14.80 6.62
N GLY A 103 15.77 14.56 6.76
CA GLY A 103 16.38 14.09 8.00
C GLY A 103 16.19 12.60 8.30
N GLN A 104 15.38 11.89 7.53
CA GLN A 104 15.17 10.43 7.67
C GLN A 104 15.67 9.66 6.45
N ASP A 105 15.62 10.28 5.28
CA ASP A 105 16.05 9.70 4.01
C ASP A 105 17.13 10.55 3.35
N LEU A 106 17.94 9.90 2.52
CA LEU A 106 18.97 10.46 1.66
C LEU A 106 18.62 10.16 0.21
N SER A 107 19.02 11.04 -0.71
CA SER A 107 18.94 10.77 -2.14
C SER A 107 19.80 9.58 -2.53
N LEU A 108 19.62 9.06 -3.75
CA LEU A 108 20.43 7.96 -4.29
C LEU A 108 21.95 8.22 -4.22
N ASP A 109 22.37 9.49 -4.34
CA ASP A 109 23.76 9.95 -4.22
C ASP A 109 24.24 10.10 -2.76
N GLY A 110 23.42 9.72 -1.78
CA GLY A 110 23.72 9.82 -0.35
C GLY A 110 23.62 11.23 0.23
N LYS A 111 22.89 12.15 -0.42
CA LYS A 111 22.74 13.54 0.07
C LYS A 111 21.46 13.70 0.88
N ALA A 112 21.50 14.54 1.90
CA ALA A 112 20.30 14.91 2.65
C ALA A 112 19.24 15.53 1.72
N LEU A 113 17.98 15.13 1.90
CA LEU A 113 16.85 15.69 1.16
C LEU A 113 16.57 17.12 1.63
N GLY A 114 16.38 18.04 0.68
CA GLY A 114 16.08 19.45 0.98
C GLY A 114 14.62 19.68 1.38
N ASP A 115 13.70 18.84 0.89
CA ASP A 115 12.27 18.90 1.18
C ASP A 115 11.64 17.50 1.05
N ALA A 116 10.36 17.39 1.42
CA ALA A 116 9.60 16.15 1.38
C ALA A 116 9.04 15.81 -0.01
N THR A 117 9.48 16.50 -1.07
CA THR A 117 8.98 16.28 -2.43
C THR A 117 9.85 15.34 -3.26
N THR A 118 11.02 14.97 -2.75
CA THR A 118 11.92 14.07 -3.48
C THR A 118 11.32 12.68 -3.62
N LEU A 119 11.06 12.27 -4.87
CA LEU A 119 10.58 10.93 -5.22
C LEU A 119 11.62 9.86 -4.82
N CYS A 120 11.25 9.00 -3.89
CA CYS A 120 12.12 7.97 -3.32
C CYS A 120 11.68 6.54 -3.65
N GLY A 121 10.47 6.36 -4.18
CA GLY A 121 10.04 5.08 -4.72
C GLY A 121 8.79 5.19 -5.57
N ALA A 122 8.61 4.19 -6.42
CA ALA A 122 7.43 4.04 -7.27
C ALA A 122 7.03 2.57 -7.39
N ILE A 123 5.73 2.34 -7.56
CA ILE A 123 5.15 1.03 -7.84
C ILE A 123 4.36 1.13 -9.14
N THR A 124 4.55 0.12 -9.99
CA THR A 124 3.73 -0.11 -11.18
C THR A 124 3.59 -1.61 -11.42
N ASP A 125 3.02 -2.02 -12.54
CA ASP A 125 2.96 -3.40 -12.99
C ASP A 125 3.39 -3.53 -14.46
N GLU A 126 3.24 -4.73 -15.05
CA GLU A 126 3.60 -4.97 -16.45
C GLU A 126 2.81 -4.11 -17.46
N ASN A 127 1.64 -3.59 -17.05
CA ASN A 127 0.78 -2.75 -17.87
C ASN A 127 1.00 -1.25 -17.62
N GLY A 128 1.91 -0.89 -16.72
CA GLY A 128 2.18 0.50 -16.39
C GLY A 128 1.12 1.14 -15.50
N ALA A 129 0.47 0.37 -14.62
CA ALA A 129 -0.52 0.88 -13.68
C ALA A 129 -0.03 2.13 -12.91
N SER A 130 -0.87 3.17 -12.86
CA SER A 130 -0.62 4.44 -12.18
C SER A 130 -1.52 4.68 -10.97
N HIS A 131 -2.55 3.86 -10.78
CA HIS A 131 -3.46 3.88 -9.63
C HIS A 131 -3.41 2.54 -8.89
N ILE A 132 -3.67 2.57 -7.58
CA ILE A 132 -3.63 1.36 -6.73
C ILE A 132 -4.73 0.37 -7.14
N ALA A 133 -5.88 0.88 -7.58
CA ALA A 133 -6.99 0.07 -8.09
C ALA A 133 -6.60 -0.76 -9.32
N ASP A 134 -5.65 -0.29 -10.11
CA ASP A 134 -5.25 -0.92 -11.37
C ASP A 134 -4.08 -1.91 -11.21
N LEU A 135 -3.47 -1.98 -10.02
CA LEU A 135 -2.30 -2.83 -9.78
C LEU A 135 -2.63 -4.31 -9.97
N GLY A 136 -1.91 -4.95 -10.88
CA GLY A 136 -1.99 -6.39 -11.13
C GLY A 136 -1.38 -7.26 -10.04
N ARG A 137 -1.32 -8.57 -10.33
CA ARG A 137 -0.79 -9.60 -9.41
C ARG A 137 0.73 -9.68 -9.39
N VAL A 138 1.41 -9.01 -10.31
CA VAL A 138 2.88 -8.94 -10.38
C VAL A 138 3.25 -7.47 -10.47
N MET A 139 3.86 -6.95 -9.41
CA MET A 139 4.23 -5.54 -9.31
C MET A 139 5.73 -5.36 -9.53
N GLN A 140 6.08 -4.17 -9.99
CA GLN A 140 7.44 -3.66 -10.09
C GLN A 140 7.61 -2.57 -9.05
N LEU A 141 8.46 -2.80 -8.05
CA LEU A 141 8.78 -1.85 -6.99
C LEU A 141 10.17 -1.25 -7.25
N GLN A 142 10.25 0.07 -7.34
CA GLN A 142 11.52 0.78 -7.45
C GLN A 142 11.76 1.67 -6.23
N ILE A 143 13.01 1.69 -5.75
CA ILE A 143 13.46 2.46 -4.58
C ILE A 143 14.72 3.24 -4.98
N SER A 144 14.72 4.53 -4.69
CA SER A 144 15.72 5.50 -5.15
C SER A 144 16.32 6.35 -4.02
N CYS A 145 16.06 5.99 -2.76
CA CYS A 145 16.59 6.68 -1.58
C CYS A 145 17.17 5.68 -0.57
N TRP A 146 17.99 6.21 0.32
CA TRP A 146 18.64 5.46 1.40
C TRP A 146 18.18 5.99 2.77
N PRO A 147 18.10 5.16 3.82
CA PRO A 147 17.88 5.69 5.17
C PRO A 147 19.07 6.57 5.58
N ALA A 148 18.79 7.72 6.17
CA ALA A 148 19.83 8.58 6.73
C ALA A 148 20.49 7.97 7.98
N GLN A 149 19.71 7.18 8.73
CA GLN A 149 20.14 6.39 9.87
C GLN A 149 19.37 5.07 9.87
N THR A 150 20.07 3.97 10.10
CA THR A 150 19.45 2.64 10.21
C THR A 150 19.09 2.28 11.65
N ILE A 151 19.66 2.95 12.64
CA ILE A 151 19.37 2.74 14.07
C ILE A 151 19.13 4.09 14.73
N VAL A 152 18.04 4.19 15.48
CA VAL A 152 17.68 5.38 16.28
C VAL A 152 17.47 4.96 17.72
N LYS A 153 18.00 5.73 18.67
CA LYS A 153 17.70 5.50 20.09
C LYS A 153 16.27 5.94 20.39
N THR A 154 15.44 5.03 20.88
CA THR A 154 14.10 5.32 21.41
C THR A 154 14.09 5.06 22.91
N ASP A 155 13.02 5.48 23.60
CA ASP A 155 12.84 5.21 25.03
C ASP A 155 12.70 3.70 25.33
N ASP A 156 12.30 2.92 24.32
CA ASP A 156 12.10 1.46 24.39
C ASP A 156 13.33 0.65 23.92
N GLY A 157 14.44 1.31 23.55
CA GLY A 157 15.66 0.67 23.04
C GLY A 157 16.10 1.19 21.66
N PRO A 158 17.12 0.59 21.03
CA PRO A 158 17.47 0.93 19.66
C PRO A 158 16.36 0.49 18.68
N GLY A 159 15.65 1.43 18.09
CA GLY A 159 14.72 1.19 16.98
C GLY A 159 15.49 1.09 15.65
N ASN A 160 15.16 0.09 14.84
CA ASN A 160 15.77 -0.09 13.52
C ASN A 160 14.87 0.55 12.46
N LEU A 161 15.44 1.42 11.63
CA LEU A 161 14.75 2.14 10.57
C LEU A 161 15.23 1.74 9.17
N ASP A 162 16.04 0.69 9.07
CA ASP A 162 16.52 0.19 7.80
C ASP A 162 15.35 -0.29 6.92
N TYR A 163 15.49 -0.12 5.62
CA TYR A 163 14.50 -0.56 4.65
C TYR A 163 15.17 -1.14 3.43
N ILE A 164 14.35 -1.62 2.49
CA ILE A 164 14.82 -2.26 1.27
C ILE A 164 15.90 -1.43 0.56
N LYS A 165 16.92 -2.11 0.06
CA LYS A 165 18.02 -1.47 -0.66
C LYS A 165 17.53 -0.69 -1.88
N ALA A 166 18.07 0.50 -2.10
CA ALA A 166 17.81 1.23 -3.34
C ALA A 166 18.34 0.44 -4.55
N SER A 167 17.58 0.44 -5.64
CA SER A 167 17.91 -0.34 -6.83
C SER A 167 17.47 0.37 -8.10
N SER A 168 18.36 0.40 -9.10
CA SER A 168 18.04 0.84 -10.46
C SER A 168 17.23 -0.18 -11.25
N VAL A 169 17.19 -1.44 -10.79
CA VAL A 169 16.37 -2.51 -11.34
C VAL A 169 15.17 -2.75 -10.42
N PRO A 170 13.92 -2.69 -10.90
CA PRO A 170 12.76 -2.91 -10.06
C PRO A 170 12.73 -4.31 -9.42
N TYR A 171 12.31 -4.38 -8.17
CA TYR A 171 11.96 -5.62 -7.50
C TYR A 171 10.64 -6.15 -8.05
N ILE A 172 10.62 -7.41 -8.46
CA ILE A 172 9.40 -8.07 -8.96
C ILE A 172 8.71 -8.77 -7.79
N VAL A 173 7.48 -8.35 -7.49
CA VAL A 173 6.74 -8.84 -6.33
C VAL A 173 5.43 -9.48 -6.77
N SER A 174 5.27 -10.77 -6.46
CA SER A 174 4.00 -11.48 -6.66
C SER A 174 3.04 -11.17 -5.51
N VAL A 175 1.82 -10.80 -5.87
CA VAL A 175 0.76 -10.39 -4.94
C VAL A 175 -0.38 -11.40 -4.97
N LYS A 176 -0.82 -11.75 -3.77
CA LYS A 176 -2.04 -12.49 -3.52
C LYS A 176 -3.15 -11.53 -3.16
N ARG A 177 -4.33 -11.77 -3.72
CA ARG A 177 -5.59 -11.12 -3.36
C ARG A 177 -6.44 -12.12 -2.58
N ALA A 178 -7.00 -11.69 -1.46
CA ALA A 178 -7.88 -12.49 -0.61
C ALA A 178 -9.07 -11.65 -0.15
N GLU A 179 -10.25 -12.26 -0.07
CA GLU A 179 -11.47 -11.60 0.44
C GLU A 179 -11.38 -11.44 1.96
N ALA A 180 -11.81 -10.28 2.45
CA ALA A 180 -11.78 -9.96 3.88
C ALA A 180 -12.59 -10.96 4.70
N GLY A 181 -12.05 -11.39 5.85
CA GLY A 181 -12.66 -12.42 6.70
C GLY A 181 -12.50 -13.86 6.21
N GLY A 182 -11.92 -14.07 5.02
CA GLY A 182 -11.51 -15.39 4.55
C GLY A 182 -10.28 -15.94 5.29
N SER A 183 -10.05 -17.26 5.18
CA SER A 183 -8.87 -17.90 5.81
C SER A 183 -7.53 -17.37 5.32
N GLU A 184 -7.51 -16.75 4.15
CA GLU A 184 -6.31 -16.22 3.49
C GLU A 184 -6.20 -14.69 3.55
N ASP A 185 -7.14 -14.02 4.22
CA ASP A 185 -7.22 -12.55 4.31
C ASP A 185 -5.99 -11.95 4.99
N LYS A 186 -5.47 -12.64 6.03
CA LYS A 186 -4.38 -12.12 6.83
C LYS A 186 -3.05 -12.27 6.09
N PRO A 187 -2.33 -11.16 5.81
CA PRO A 187 -0.98 -11.24 5.28
C PRO A 187 -0.07 -12.02 6.25
N PRO A 188 0.90 -12.81 5.74
CA PRO A 188 1.84 -13.51 6.58
C PRO A 188 2.59 -12.51 7.47
N ALA A 189 2.83 -12.85 8.74
CA ALA A 189 3.70 -12.05 9.58
C ALA A 189 5.14 -12.14 9.06
N LEU A 190 5.87 -11.03 9.16
CA LEU A 190 7.32 -11.05 8.97
C LEU A 190 7.92 -11.80 10.16
N SER A 191 8.87 -12.69 9.90
CA SER A 191 9.51 -13.47 10.97
C SER A 191 10.30 -12.55 11.91
N GLU A 192 10.17 -12.73 13.21
CA GLU A 192 10.96 -12.00 14.21
C GLU A 192 12.17 -12.79 14.70
N THR A 193 12.34 -14.04 14.25
CA THR A 193 13.34 -14.98 14.79
C THR A 193 14.80 -14.52 14.58
N VAL A 194 15.05 -13.71 13.55
CA VAL A 194 16.40 -13.20 13.22
C VAL A 194 16.63 -11.77 13.69
N CYS A 195 15.60 -11.14 14.29
CA CYS A 195 15.73 -9.78 14.80
C CYS A 195 16.49 -9.85 16.12
N ILE A 196 17.74 -9.39 16.11
CA ILE A 196 18.52 -9.27 17.33
C ILE A 196 17.90 -8.13 18.15
N THR A 197 17.20 -8.49 19.22
CA THR A 197 16.79 -7.57 20.28
C THR A 197 17.90 -7.53 21.32
N ASP A 198 18.80 -6.57 21.23
CA ASP A 198 19.73 -6.21 22.31
C ASP A 198 19.20 -5.00 23.09
#